data_AF-A0A963NGD4-F1
#
_entry.id   AF-A0A963NGD4-F1
#
_cell.length_a   1.000
_cell.length_b   1.000
_cell.length_c   1.000
_cell.angle_alpha   90.00
_cell.angle_beta   90.00
_cell.angle_gamma   90.00
#
_symmetry.space_group_name_H-M   'P 1'
#
loop_
_entity.id
_entity.type
_entity.pdbx_description
1 polymer ?
#
loop_
_entity_poly.entity_id
_entity_poly.type
_entity_poly.pdbx_seq_one_letter_code
_entity_poly.pdbx_strand_id
1 'polypeptide(L)'
;WWAGAEPDVRDVGAGAKGYHALALNGSGKDQKVIQDIMKYVHDKGQGTGPKDEVGSVLYTRGVMIQMLGVEAVRRAQERFGKGKVMTGEQVRWGFENLNLDQKKLDAMGFGGVMRPISTSCADHMGSSWARIQTWDGAKWNVGADWYQADEQILKPMIKAGADKYLADKKMKRRDPADCQS
;
A
#
# COMPACT_ATOMS: atom_id res chain seq x y z
N TRP A 1 13.64 0.32 4.27
CA TRP A 1 12.42 1.06 3.85
C TRP A 1 12.62 2.52 4.21
N TRP A 2 11.79 3.44 3.72
CA TRP A 2 11.91 4.87 4.03
C TRP A 2 11.64 5.14 5.52
N ALA A 3 12.37 6.12 6.07
CA ALA A 3 12.15 6.61 7.43
C ALA A 3 10.75 7.22 7.59
N GLY A 4 10.19 7.18 8.80
CA GLY A 4 8.84 7.68 9.11
C GLY A 4 7.93 6.66 9.78
N ALA A 5 8.49 5.62 10.40
CA ALA A 5 7.78 4.73 11.30
C ALA A 5 8.20 4.98 12.75
N GLU A 6 7.44 4.45 13.70
CA GLU A 6 7.74 4.50 15.13
C GLU A 6 9.19 4.08 15.47
N PRO A 7 9.74 2.94 14.99
CA PRO A 7 11.11 2.55 15.32
C PRO A 7 12.20 3.50 14.81
N ASP A 8 11.90 4.39 13.85
CA ASP A 8 12.89 5.34 13.34
C ASP A 8 13.13 6.53 14.29
N VAL A 9 12.16 6.81 15.18
CA VAL A 9 12.16 8.03 16.00
C VAL A 9 11.88 7.79 17.48
N ARG A 10 11.30 6.64 17.85
CA ARG A 10 10.88 6.34 19.22
C ARG A 10 12.04 6.48 20.21
N ASP A 11 13.21 5.94 19.87
CA ASP A 11 14.37 5.92 20.78
C ASP A 11 15.09 7.28 20.83
N VAL A 12 14.80 8.18 19.90
CA VAL A 12 15.21 9.60 19.95
C VAL A 12 14.24 10.42 20.83
N GLY A 13 13.00 9.94 20.99
CA GLY A 13 11.99 10.49 21.89
C GLY A 13 11.69 11.97 21.62
N ALA A 14 11.77 12.80 22.65
CA ALA A 14 11.54 14.24 22.56
C ALA A 14 12.53 14.96 21.63
N GLY A 15 13.73 14.41 21.42
CA GLY A 15 14.73 14.99 20.51
C GLY A 15 14.31 14.96 19.04
N ALA A 16 13.37 14.09 18.67
CA ALA A 16 12.82 14.01 17.32
C ALA A 16 11.51 14.79 17.16
N LYS A 17 11.03 15.50 18.19
CA LYS A 17 9.79 16.28 18.11
C LYS A 17 9.88 17.31 16.98
N GLY A 18 8.88 17.32 16.11
CA GLY A 18 8.84 18.16 14.90
C GLY A 18 9.45 17.51 13.66
N TYR A 19 9.96 16.28 13.75
CA TYR A 19 10.38 15.53 12.57
C TYR A 19 9.18 15.25 11.66
N HIS A 20 9.33 15.60 10.39
CA HIS A 20 8.33 15.38 9.35
C HIS A 20 8.73 14.21 8.46
N ALA A 21 7.76 13.36 8.12
CA ALA A 21 7.95 12.27 7.18
C ALA A 21 6.78 12.18 6.20
N LEU A 22 7.03 11.61 5.01
CA LEU A 22 5.96 11.24 4.09
C LEU A 22 5.24 9.99 4.61
N ALA A 23 3.92 10.04 4.61
CA ALA A 23 3.02 8.94 4.95
C ALA A 23 2.24 8.50 3.71
N LEU A 24 2.48 7.27 3.27
CA LEU A 24 1.71 6.64 2.17
C LEU A 24 0.41 6.01 2.67
N ASN A 25 0.31 5.80 3.98
CA ASN A 25 -0.84 5.21 4.65
C ASN A 25 -1.10 5.94 5.97
N GLY A 26 -2.36 5.99 6.38
CA GLY A 26 -2.73 6.30 7.76
C GLY A 26 -2.23 5.23 8.74
N SER A 27 -2.13 5.60 10.00
CA SER A 27 -1.79 4.73 11.13
C SER A 27 -2.68 5.09 12.33
N GLY A 28 -2.53 4.34 13.43
CA GLY A 28 -3.30 4.50 14.65
C GLY A 28 -4.39 3.44 14.81
N LYS A 29 -5.01 3.45 16.00
CA LYS A 29 -6.01 2.45 16.42
C LYS A 29 -7.45 2.82 16.04
N ASP A 30 -7.65 3.99 15.47
CA ASP A 30 -8.98 4.51 15.11
C ASP A 30 -9.49 3.97 13.76
N GLN A 31 -8.60 3.38 12.96
CA GLN A 31 -8.95 2.82 11.67
C GLN A 31 -9.78 1.55 11.84
N LYS A 32 -10.90 1.43 11.12
CA LYS A 32 -11.85 0.31 11.27
C LYS A 32 -11.16 -1.05 11.11
N VAL A 33 -10.28 -1.21 10.11
CA VAL A 33 -9.55 -2.49 9.93
C VAL A 33 -8.67 -2.85 11.13
N ILE A 34 -8.07 -1.84 11.78
CA ILE A 34 -7.23 -2.04 12.97
C ILE A 34 -8.09 -2.42 14.17
N GLN A 35 -9.26 -1.79 14.34
CA GLN A 35 -10.23 -2.16 15.38
C GLN A 35 -10.78 -3.57 15.18
N ASP A 36 -11.08 -3.95 13.93
CA ASP A 36 -11.52 -5.31 13.60
C ASP A 36 -10.43 -6.34 13.90
N ILE A 37 -9.16 -6.06 13.56
CA ILE A 37 -8.03 -6.93 13.89
C ILE A 37 -7.88 -7.10 15.41
N MET A 38 -7.99 -6.00 16.17
CA MET A 38 -7.96 -6.07 17.63
C MET A 38 -9.08 -6.97 18.16
N LYS A 39 -10.32 -6.72 17.74
CA LYS A 39 -11.52 -7.42 18.21
C LYS A 39 -11.59 -8.89 17.80
N TYR A 40 -11.31 -9.18 16.55
CA TYR A 40 -11.55 -10.50 15.97
C TYR A 40 -10.33 -11.41 16.06
N VAL A 41 -9.13 -10.87 16.26
CA VAL A 41 -7.87 -11.64 16.28
C VAL A 41 -7.20 -11.53 17.65
N HIS A 42 -6.75 -10.34 18.06
CA HIS A 42 -5.95 -10.21 19.29
C HIS A 42 -6.78 -10.42 20.57
N ASP A 43 -8.00 -9.90 20.66
CA ASP A 43 -8.90 -10.09 21.82
C ASP A 43 -9.34 -11.55 21.99
N LYS A 44 -9.26 -12.34 20.92
CA LYS A 44 -9.52 -13.78 20.94
C LYS A 44 -8.27 -14.62 21.21
N GLY A 45 -7.11 -14.00 21.47
CA GLY A 45 -5.85 -14.70 21.67
C GLY A 45 -5.30 -15.38 20.41
N GLN A 46 -5.77 -14.99 19.21
CA GLN A 46 -5.32 -15.52 17.92
C GLN A 46 -4.33 -14.61 17.21
N GLY A 47 -3.94 -13.50 17.85
CA GLY A 47 -2.93 -12.58 17.34
C GLY A 47 -1.53 -13.18 17.46
N THR A 48 -0.68 -12.84 16.49
CA THR A 48 0.76 -13.08 16.58
C THR A 48 1.47 -11.72 16.75
N GLY A 49 2.55 -11.71 17.52
CA GLY A 49 3.30 -10.49 17.82
C GLY A 49 2.67 -9.58 18.91
N PRO A 50 3.35 -8.48 19.26
CA PRO A 50 2.92 -7.58 20.33
C PRO A 50 1.61 -6.85 19.99
N LYS A 51 0.64 -6.89 20.90
CA LYS A 51 -0.69 -6.27 20.71
C LYS A 51 -0.63 -4.74 20.67
N ASP A 52 0.38 -4.14 21.30
CA ASP A 52 0.62 -2.70 21.33
C ASP A 52 1.12 -2.14 19.99
N GLU A 53 1.76 -2.96 19.16
CA GLU A 53 2.20 -2.59 17.80
C GLU A 53 1.05 -2.55 16.78
N VAL A 54 -0.12 -3.10 17.11
CA VAL A 54 -1.30 -3.12 16.23
C VAL A 54 -1.77 -1.68 15.97
N GLY A 55 -1.73 -1.30 14.70
CA GLY A 55 -2.02 0.06 14.25
C GLY A 55 -0.79 0.96 14.08
N SER A 56 0.41 0.51 14.43
CA SER A 56 1.65 1.22 14.08
C SER A 56 1.78 1.41 12.56
N VAL A 57 2.66 2.30 12.12
CA VAL A 57 2.89 2.58 10.69
C VAL A 57 3.27 1.29 9.94
N LEU A 58 4.21 0.51 10.48
CA LEU A 58 4.67 -0.73 9.85
C LEU A 58 3.57 -1.80 9.84
N TYR A 59 2.85 -1.97 10.95
CA TYR A 59 1.77 -2.94 11.06
C TYR A 59 0.67 -2.64 10.03
N THR A 60 0.20 -1.40 10.01
CA THR A 60 -0.86 -0.95 9.10
C THR A 60 -0.45 -1.12 7.65
N ARG A 61 0.82 -0.89 7.33
CA ARG A 61 1.32 -1.08 5.96
C ARG A 61 1.47 -2.55 5.58
N GLY A 62 1.82 -3.43 6.52
CA GLY A 62 1.72 -4.87 6.33
C GLY A 62 0.28 -5.31 6.00
N VAL A 63 -0.69 -4.83 6.77
CA VAL A 63 -2.13 -5.10 6.54
C VAL A 63 -2.58 -4.60 5.16
N MET A 64 -2.15 -3.41 4.75
CA MET A 64 -2.42 -2.85 3.42
C MET A 64 -1.80 -3.71 2.30
N ILE A 65 -0.56 -4.15 2.43
CA ILE A 65 0.10 -5.02 1.44
C ILE A 65 -0.67 -6.34 1.28
N GLN A 66 -1.10 -6.94 2.40
CA GLN A 66 -1.88 -8.18 2.35
C GLN A 66 -3.25 -7.97 1.71
N MET A 67 -3.92 -6.85 2.01
CA MET A 67 -5.19 -6.49 1.35
C MET A 67 -5.01 -6.38 -0.17
N LEU A 68 -3.97 -5.69 -0.66
CA LEU A 68 -3.69 -5.59 -2.09
C LEU A 68 -3.45 -6.97 -2.73
N GLY A 69 -2.73 -7.86 -2.05
CA GLY A 69 -2.52 -9.23 -2.52
C GLY A 69 -3.81 -10.05 -2.59
N VAL A 70 -4.64 -9.98 -1.56
CA VAL A 70 -5.96 -10.66 -1.52
C VAL A 70 -6.88 -10.11 -2.60
N GLU A 71 -6.90 -8.80 -2.82
CA GLU A 71 -7.69 -8.18 -3.89
C GLU A 71 -7.19 -8.58 -5.28
N ALA A 72 -5.87 -8.67 -5.50
CA ALA A 72 -5.32 -9.17 -6.75
C ALA A 72 -5.76 -10.61 -7.05
N VAL A 73 -5.68 -11.50 -6.06
CA VAL A 73 -6.17 -12.88 -6.20
C VAL A 73 -7.67 -12.91 -6.48
N ARG A 74 -8.46 -12.07 -5.82
CA ARG A 74 -9.91 -11.98 -6.08
C ARG A 74 -10.21 -11.52 -7.50
N ARG A 75 -9.51 -10.50 -8.01
CA ARG A 75 -9.63 -10.04 -9.41
C ARG A 75 -9.27 -11.16 -10.38
N ALA A 76 -8.19 -11.89 -10.12
CA ALA A 76 -7.82 -13.05 -10.91
C ALA A 76 -8.91 -14.14 -10.90
N GLN A 77 -9.48 -14.46 -9.73
CA GLN A 77 -10.57 -15.43 -9.62
C GLN A 77 -11.85 -15.00 -10.33
N GLU A 78 -12.19 -13.71 -10.32
CA GLU A 78 -13.33 -13.17 -11.08
C GLU A 78 -13.19 -13.47 -12.58
N ARG A 79 -11.97 -13.47 -13.11
CA ARG A 79 -11.68 -13.73 -14.53
C ARG A 79 -11.46 -15.21 -14.86
N PHE A 80 -10.65 -15.91 -14.05
CA PHE A 80 -10.14 -17.25 -14.39
C PHE A 80 -10.85 -18.40 -13.65
N GLY A 81 -11.74 -18.07 -12.70
CA GLY A 81 -12.61 -19.04 -12.03
C GLY A 81 -12.71 -18.81 -10.53
N LYS A 82 -13.91 -18.46 -10.07
CA LYS A 82 -14.21 -18.21 -8.66
C LYS A 82 -13.88 -19.44 -7.80
N GLY A 83 -13.12 -19.21 -6.72
CA GLY A 83 -12.74 -20.25 -5.77
C GLY A 83 -11.62 -21.19 -6.22
N LYS A 84 -11.06 -21.01 -7.42
CA LYS A 84 -9.91 -21.80 -7.89
C LYS A 84 -8.59 -21.25 -7.35
N VAL A 85 -7.58 -22.11 -7.25
CA VAL A 85 -6.20 -21.69 -7.04
C VAL A 85 -5.69 -20.99 -8.31
N MET A 86 -5.06 -19.83 -8.15
CA MET A 86 -4.55 -19.02 -9.26
C MET A 86 -3.08 -19.32 -9.52
N THR A 87 -2.65 -19.32 -10.79
CA THR A 87 -1.22 -19.37 -11.15
C THR A 87 -0.55 -18.00 -10.92
N GLY A 88 0.79 -17.96 -10.95
CA GLY A 88 1.53 -16.71 -10.81
C GLY A 88 1.16 -15.68 -11.89
N GLU A 89 0.96 -16.11 -13.13
CA GLU A 89 0.54 -15.26 -14.25
C GLU A 89 -0.87 -14.69 -14.04
N GLN A 90 -1.78 -15.50 -13.50
CA GLN A 90 -3.15 -15.06 -13.20
C GLN A 90 -3.15 -14.05 -12.05
N VAL A 91 -2.35 -14.27 -11.01
CA VAL A 91 -2.21 -13.31 -9.90
C VAL A 91 -1.54 -12.02 -10.38
N ARG A 92 -0.53 -12.10 -11.26
CA ARG A 92 0.04 -10.92 -11.93
C ARG A 92 -1.05 -10.15 -12.67
N TRP A 93 -1.90 -10.83 -13.44
CA TRP A 93 -3.03 -10.17 -14.10
C TRP A 93 -3.94 -9.48 -13.09
N GLY A 94 -4.24 -10.13 -11.95
CA GLY A 94 -4.99 -9.54 -10.85
C GLY A 94 -4.37 -8.26 -10.29
N PHE A 95 -3.05 -8.26 -10.07
CA PHE A 95 -2.30 -7.07 -9.65
C PHE A 95 -2.27 -5.96 -10.68
N GLU A 96 -2.27 -6.31 -11.97
CA GLU A 96 -2.35 -5.37 -13.10
C GLU A 96 -3.78 -4.88 -13.36
N ASN A 97 -4.78 -5.35 -12.61
CA ASN A 97 -6.19 -5.00 -12.81
C ASN A 97 -6.89 -4.68 -11.49
N LEU A 98 -6.14 -4.15 -10.50
CA LEU A 98 -6.75 -3.63 -9.29
C LEU A 98 -7.58 -2.39 -9.63
N ASN A 99 -8.76 -2.34 -9.03
CA ASN A 99 -9.64 -1.19 -9.07
C ASN A 99 -10.31 -1.10 -7.71
N LEU A 100 -9.67 -0.38 -6.79
CA LEU A 100 -10.12 -0.18 -5.42
C LEU A 100 -10.60 1.27 -5.29
N ASP A 101 -11.89 1.46 -5.50
CA ASP A 101 -12.54 2.75 -5.27
C ASP A 101 -12.73 3.02 -3.76
N GLN A 102 -13.14 4.24 -3.43
CA GLN A 102 -13.35 4.63 -2.03
C GLN A 102 -14.38 3.73 -1.34
N LYS A 103 -15.47 3.38 -2.04
CA LYS A 103 -16.55 2.54 -1.50
C LYS A 103 -16.02 1.16 -1.08
N LYS A 104 -15.16 0.55 -1.91
CA LYS A 104 -14.55 -0.74 -1.64
C LYS A 104 -13.55 -0.65 -0.48
N LEU A 105 -12.75 0.42 -0.42
CA LEU A 105 -11.86 0.67 0.71
C LEU A 105 -12.63 0.86 2.02
N ASP A 106 -13.72 1.63 2.01
CA ASP A 106 -14.58 1.86 3.17
C ASP A 106 -15.20 0.55 3.66
N ALA A 107 -15.72 -0.28 2.74
CA ALA A 107 -16.31 -1.57 3.08
C ALA A 107 -15.31 -2.53 3.75
N MET A 108 -14.02 -2.44 3.40
CA MET A 108 -12.95 -3.22 4.01
C MET A 108 -12.31 -2.54 5.24
N GLY A 109 -12.73 -1.32 5.59
CA GLY A 109 -12.18 -0.56 6.72
C GLY A 109 -10.85 0.16 6.45
N PHE A 110 -10.48 0.35 5.17
CA PHE A 110 -9.25 1.01 4.72
C PHE A 110 -9.46 2.48 4.28
N GLY A 111 -10.69 2.99 4.34
CA GLY A 111 -11.02 4.33 3.83
C GLY A 111 -10.19 5.48 4.41
N GLY A 112 -9.84 5.40 5.69
CA GLY A 112 -8.93 6.36 6.36
C GLY A 112 -7.45 5.98 6.30
N VAL A 113 -7.13 4.79 5.77
CA VAL A 113 -5.77 4.26 5.67
C VAL A 113 -5.12 4.66 4.35
N MET A 114 -5.86 4.60 3.23
CA MET A 114 -5.29 4.87 1.91
C MET A 114 -6.31 5.51 0.97
N ARG A 115 -5.78 6.15 -0.07
CA ARG A 115 -6.59 6.68 -1.18
C ARG A 115 -6.94 5.55 -2.16
N PRO A 116 -7.98 5.74 -3.00
CA PRO A 116 -8.28 4.84 -4.10
C PRO A 116 -7.05 4.55 -4.95
N ILE A 117 -6.94 3.30 -5.43
CA ILE A 117 -5.83 2.83 -6.25
C ILE A 117 -6.37 2.02 -7.42
N SER A 118 -5.80 2.26 -8.60
CA SER A 118 -6.02 1.43 -9.77
C SER A 118 -4.72 1.20 -10.49
N THR A 119 -4.46 -0.04 -10.88
CA THR A 119 -3.24 -0.45 -11.57
C THR A 119 -3.57 -0.94 -12.97
N SER A 120 -2.55 -0.98 -13.82
CA SER A 120 -2.62 -1.50 -15.18
C SER A 120 -1.31 -2.19 -15.54
N CYS A 121 -1.26 -2.93 -16.65
CA CYS A 121 0.01 -3.43 -17.21
C CYS A 121 1.06 -2.32 -17.46
N ALA A 122 0.61 -1.08 -17.72
CA ALA A 122 1.47 0.06 -17.96
C ALA A 122 1.82 0.85 -16.67
N ASP A 123 1.08 0.62 -15.58
CA ASP A 123 1.23 1.32 -14.30
C ASP A 123 1.05 0.35 -13.13
N HIS A 124 2.18 -0.08 -12.58
CA HIS A 124 2.23 -0.99 -11.42
C HIS A 124 2.24 -0.23 -10.08
N MET A 125 2.21 1.11 -10.08
CA MET A 125 2.17 1.93 -8.87
C MET A 125 0.73 2.28 -8.49
N GLY A 126 -0.05 2.76 -9.45
CA GLY A 126 -1.50 3.02 -9.34
C GLY A 126 -1.94 4.20 -8.46
N SER A 127 -1.06 4.75 -7.63
CA SER A 127 -1.30 5.99 -6.86
C SER A 127 0.02 6.65 -6.48
N SER A 128 0.08 7.98 -6.57
CA SER A 128 1.23 8.81 -6.18
C SER A 128 0.90 9.81 -5.07
N TRP A 129 -0.15 9.51 -4.29
CA TRP A 129 -0.60 10.34 -3.18
C TRP A 129 0.16 10.02 -1.88
N ALA A 130 0.54 11.07 -1.16
CA ALA A 130 1.12 10.98 0.17
C ALA A 130 0.55 12.08 1.08
N ARG A 131 0.72 11.91 2.38
CA ARG A 131 0.52 12.96 3.39
C ARG A 131 1.83 13.27 4.07
N ILE A 132 1.87 14.37 4.81
CA ILE A 132 2.95 14.63 5.77
C ILE A 132 2.45 14.22 7.15
N GLN A 133 3.28 13.49 7.89
CA GLN A 133 3.06 13.21 9.30
C GLN A 133 4.20 13.81 10.13
N THR A 134 3.87 14.23 11.34
CA THR A 134 4.81 14.91 12.25
C THR A 134 4.90 14.14 13.56
N TRP A 135 6.11 13.88 14.02
CA TRP A 135 6.36 13.27 15.32
C TRP A 135 6.20 14.31 16.43
N ASP A 136 5.36 14.07 17.43
CA ASP A 136 5.18 15.00 18.57
C ASP A 136 6.10 14.74 19.77
N GLY A 137 6.95 13.72 19.67
CA GLY A 137 7.79 13.20 20.77
C GLY A 137 7.33 11.84 21.29
N ALA A 138 6.08 11.43 20.97
CA ALA A 138 5.52 10.15 21.40
C ALA A 138 4.69 9.42 20.33
N LYS A 139 4.06 10.14 19.40
CA LYS A 139 3.25 9.56 18.31
C LYS A 139 3.32 10.39 17.03
N TRP A 140 2.88 9.76 15.94
CA TRP A 140 2.69 10.41 14.65
C TRP A 140 1.35 11.14 14.59
N ASN A 141 1.38 12.41 14.19
CA ASN A 141 0.20 13.19 13.85
C ASN A 141 0.18 13.42 12.34
N VAL A 142 -0.83 12.87 11.67
CA VAL A 142 -0.97 12.94 10.22
C VAL A 142 -1.67 14.24 9.82
N GLY A 143 -1.06 15.02 8.93
CA GLY A 143 -1.64 16.24 8.38
C GLY A 143 -2.89 15.97 7.54
N ALA A 144 -3.74 17.00 7.41
CA ALA A 144 -4.98 16.91 6.64
C ALA A 144 -4.71 16.86 5.12
N ASP A 145 -3.67 17.54 4.66
CA ASP A 145 -3.40 17.74 3.24
C ASP A 145 -2.83 16.49 2.58
N TRP A 146 -3.31 16.25 1.37
CA TRP A 146 -2.78 15.24 0.46
C TRP A 146 -1.93 15.92 -0.61
N TYR A 147 -0.77 15.33 -0.86
CA TYR A 147 0.17 15.76 -1.87
C TYR A 147 0.22 14.68 -2.95
N GLN A 148 0.16 15.08 -4.22
CA GLN A 148 0.29 14.18 -5.35
C GLN A 148 1.59 14.50 -6.08
N ALA A 149 2.31 13.47 -6.50
CA ALA A 149 3.47 13.67 -7.34
C ALA A 149 3.05 14.16 -8.75
N ASP A 150 3.91 14.96 -9.38
CA ASP A 150 3.68 15.44 -10.74
C ASP A 150 4.08 14.37 -11.77
N GLU A 151 3.08 13.65 -12.25
CA GLU A 151 3.23 12.62 -13.26
C GLU A 151 3.75 13.14 -14.61
N GLN A 152 3.59 14.43 -14.93
CA GLN A 152 4.12 15.00 -16.17
C GLN A 152 5.65 15.03 -16.16
N ILE A 153 6.24 15.25 -14.98
CA ILE A 153 7.68 15.21 -14.77
C ILE A 153 8.16 13.76 -14.60
N LEU A 154 7.44 12.96 -13.82
CA LEU A 154 7.91 11.62 -13.45
C LEU A 154 7.78 10.58 -14.56
N LYS A 155 6.70 10.59 -15.36
CA LYS A 155 6.48 9.57 -16.40
C LYS A 155 7.59 9.50 -17.45
N PRO A 156 8.13 10.61 -17.97
CA PRO A 156 9.29 10.57 -18.86
C PRO A 156 10.51 9.89 -18.22
N MET A 157 10.79 10.19 -16.95
CA MET A 157 11.91 9.61 -16.21
C MET A 157 11.73 8.11 -15.96
N ILE A 158 10.51 7.69 -15.57
CA ILE A 158 10.15 6.28 -15.39
C ILE A 158 10.33 5.51 -16.70
N LYS A 159 9.83 6.06 -17.81
CA LYS A 159 9.97 5.45 -19.14
C LYS A 159 11.44 5.33 -19.54
N ALA A 160 12.23 6.39 -19.39
CA ALA A 160 13.64 6.37 -19.71
C ALA A 160 14.42 5.33 -18.87
N GLY A 161 14.14 5.25 -17.57
CA GLY A 161 14.73 4.25 -16.68
C GLY A 161 14.35 2.82 -17.07
N ALA A 162 13.07 2.58 -17.37
CA ALA A 162 12.59 1.27 -17.82
C ALA A 162 13.19 0.85 -19.18
N ASP A 163 13.25 1.77 -20.15
CA ASP A 163 13.85 1.53 -21.47
C ASP A 163 15.33 1.20 -21.34
N LYS A 164 16.08 1.95 -20.50
CA LYS A 164 17.48 1.67 -20.20
C LYS A 164 17.65 0.29 -19.57
N TYR A 165 16.84 -0.05 -18.57
CA TYR A 165 16.93 -1.36 -17.91
C TYR A 165 16.71 -2.51 -18.89
N LEU A 166 15.71 -2.41 -19.77
CA LEU A 166 15.46 -3.41 -20.81
C LEU A 166 16.65 -3.58 -21.76
N ALA A 167 17.25 -2.47 -22.21
CA ALA A 167 18.43 -2.49 -23.07
C ALA A 167 19.64 -3.16 -22.36
N ASP A 168 19.94 -2.74 -21.13
CA ASP A 168 21.08 -3.25 -20.35
C ASP A 168 20.92 -4.75 -20.04
N LYS A 169 19.69 -5.21 -19.79
CA LYS A 169 19.38 -6.62 -19.50
C LYS A 169 19.05 -7.45 -20.74
N LYS A 170 19.09 -6.85 -21.94
CA LYS A 170 18.71 -7.50 -23.21
C LYS A 170 17.30 -8.13 -23.14
N MET A 171 16.40 -7.49 -22.42
CA MET A 171 15.01 -7.91 -22.24
C MET A 171 14.12 -7.18 -23.25
N LYS A 172 13.08 -7.88 -23.73
CA LYS A 172 12.04 -7.25 -24.55
C LYS A 172 10.93 -6.71 -23.66
N ARG A 173 10.33 -5.60 -24.08
CA ARG A 173 9.07 -5.13 -23.50
C ARG A 173 7.98 -6.16 -23.78
N ARG A 174 7.05 -6.33 -22.84
CA ARG A 174 5.85 -7.15 -23.04
C ARG A 174 5.02 -6.63 -24.20
N ASP A 175 4.41 -7.55 -24.94
CA ASP A 175 3.51 -7.16 -26.02
C ASP A 175 2.18 -6.66 -25.43
N PRO A 176 1.47 -5.73 -26.11
CA PRO A 176 0.17 -5.27 -25.65
C PRO A 176 -0.85 -6.40 -25.45
N ALA A 177 -0.73 -7.50 -26.21
CA ALA A 177 -1.55 -8.68 -26.04
C ALA A 177 -1.34 -9.35 -24.66
N ASP A 178 -0.11 -9.33 -24.12
CA ASP A 178 0.20 -9.87 -22.79
C ASP A 178 -0.40 -9.03 -21.64
N CYS A 179 -0.83 -7.80 -21.95
CA CYS A 179 -1.54 -6.93 -21.01
C CYS A 179 -3.05 -7.19 -20.99
N GLN A 180 -3.58 -7.92 -21.98
CA GLN A 180 -4.99 -8.24 -22.13
C GLN A 180 -5.34 -9.64 -21.58
N SER A 181 -4.34 -10.50 -21.32
CA SER A 181 -4.45 -11.94 -21.03
C SER A 181 -4.85 -12.28 -19.60
#